data_AF-A0A0A9ZIY2-F1
#
_entry.id   AF-A0A0A9ZIY2-F1
#
_cell.length_a   1.000
_cell.length_b   1.000
_cell.length_c   1.000
_cell.angle_alpha   90.00
_cell.angle_beta   90.00
_cell.angle_gamma   90.00
#
_symmetry.space_group_name_H-M   'P 1'
#
loop_
_entity.id
_entity.type
_entity.pdbx_description
1 polymer ?
#
loop_
_entity_poly.entity_id
_entity_poly.type
_entity_poly.pdbx_seq_one_letter_code
_entity_poly.pdbx_strand_id
1 'polypeptide(L)'
;MSHTNAVSPPQTRLVVSLGDVIDKRKKNITEVEAWALLCQAVQALQDLFLNGGEEEKLRAECTLNGVQLTPKGRVILGQRSRPISYPRLSDTHLEKMWIYSLGVTVRGIVSWQEASIGLKTILSRMLSPDLHSRASLMDLLDVISAYCRGRKRTKPLSHVIMDMYTQTVNHVFEGKNVSPCIIDDDIKKVFTTPDQAVKAHIARVGARLYAQPISGDKYYGPNTLIGPEFIIRSSEPTTTIHMSAGKLHIKRRVLVVLLNGKKLEVTCDASTITFADVFQVVASREGLELSVTLGLACLVADDFVFPPAESKISKVAPLSWSKPRTQFPPPFTVYLRFKLYLPSLRGTRSWKWKHLLYLQLRRALLERQLRAEKQQLLALAGLALQAEFGDHSGLEDGDSYFLAEHYVPDEEGSAYELSVLHRQRAGLDPGRAEEMFISHVMTLPEYGTQYISAFMVGKEESSTEMWIGVNSKGVVLCYKRDFTVSMVREPHYIFNWPDIKKLSYSKHFFEIVSADSKYKLKLEANKSLYLFRMAWLHHKFFMKMTNEYTTLQCLTDEFGLKIKPTKSVLHVSPDNNKRTELSALRRAASLLSPDRAIFRG
;
A
#
# COMPACT_ATOMS: atom_id res chain seq x y z
N MET A 1 31.34 27.94 44.20
CA MET A 1 31.81 26.62 44.62
C MET A 1 31.39 25.61 43.57
N SER A 2 32.38 24.92 43.04
CA SER A 2 32.30 23.89 42.02
C SER A 2 31.39 22.73 42.44
N HIS A 3 30.42 22.37 41.61
CA HIS A 3 29.91 21.00 41.57
C HIS A 3 29.94 20.48 40.13
N THR A 4 30.86 19.55 39.98
CA THR A 4 31.19 18.68 38.85
C THR A 4 29.96 18.01 38.23
N ASN A 5 29.79 18.18 36.92
CA ASN A 5 28.95 17.32 36.08
C ASN A 5 29.55 15.91 36.06
N ALA A 6 28.95 14.99 36.83
CA ALA A 6 29.19 13.56 36.67
C ALA A 6 28.49 13.09 35.39
N VAL A 7 29.27 12.89 34.33
CA VAL A 7 28.85 12.21 33.11
C VAL A 7 28.36 10.82 33.48
N SER A 8 27.07 10.55 33.28
CA SER A 8 26.55 9.17 33.28
C SER A 8 26.85 8.54 31.91
N PRO A 9 27.32 7.29 31.85
CA PRO A 9 27.80 6.70 30.61
C PRO A 9 26.64 6.36 29.65
N PRO A 10 26.90 6.25 28.34
CA PRO A 10 25.88 5.92 27.35
C PRO A 10 25.28 4.54 27.65
N GLN A 11 23.95 4.44 27.71
CA GLN A 11 23.28 3.14 27.71
C GLN A 11 23.49 2.47 26.35
N THR A 12 24.41 1.52 26.35
CA THR A 12 24.82 0.67 25.24
C THR A 12 23.65 -0.21 24.80
N ARG A 13 23.36 -0.24 23.49
CA ARG A 13 22.52 -1.29 22.88
C ARG A 13 23.08 -2.64 23.31
N LEU A 14 22.30 -3.44 24.03
CA LEU A 14 22.76 -4.74 24.50
C LEU A 14 22.91 -5.67 23.29
N VAL A 15 24.15 -5.95 22.90
CA VAL A 15 24.46 -6.91 21.85
C VAL A 15 24.45 -8.29 22.50
N VAL A 16 23.53 -9.16 22.09
CA VAL A 16 23.45 -10.53 22.60
C VAL A 16 24.13 -11.44 21.60
N SER A 17 25.31 -11.93 21.95
CA SER A 17 26.00 -12.94 21.18
C SER A 17 25.45 -14.33 21.48
N LEU A 18 25.70 -15.28 20.58
CA LEU A 18 25.37 -16.68 20.78
C LEU A 18 26.15 -17.27 21.97
N GLY A 19 27.35 -16.76 22.24
CA GLY A 19 28.13 -17.04 23.46
C GLY A 19 27.36 -16.68 24.73
N ASP A 20 26.77 -15.48 24.78
CA ASP A 20 25.95 -15.03 25.91
C ASP A 20 24.73 -15.95 26.15
N VAL A 21 24.12 -16.46 25.08
CA VAL A 21 23.00 -17.41 25.19
C VAL A 21 23.45 -18.73 25.84
N ILE A 22 24.61 -19.25 25.45
CA ILE A 22 25.14 -20.52 25.98
C ILE A 22 25.65 -20.37 27.41
N ASP A 23 26.45 -19.34 27.68
CA ASP A 23 27.03 -19.06 29.00
C ASP A 23 25.95 -18.88 30.07
N LYS A 24 24.80 -18.29 29.68
CA LYS A 24 23.66 -18.09 30.59
C LYS A 24 22.82 -19.35 30.78
N ARG A 25 22.58 -20.13 29.72
CA ARG A 25 21.75 -21.34 29.81
C ARG A 25 22.49 -22.55 30.42
N LYS A 26 23.82 -22.57 30.36
CA LYS A 26 24.68 -23.71 30.77
C LYS A 26 24.23 -25.04 30.15
N LYS A 27 23.55 -24.99 29.00
CA LYS A 27 22.97 -26.13 28.29
C LYS A 27 23.04 -25.88 26.79
N ASN A 28 23.20 -26.96 26.02
CA ASN A 28 23.13 -26.94 24.57
C ASN A 28 21.77 -26.43 24.07
N ILE A 29 21.78 -25.80 22.89
CA ILE A 29 20.53 -25.36 22.23
C ILE A 29 19.76 -26.57 21.69
N THR A 30 18.44 -26.44 21.65
CA THR A 30 17.55 -27.48 21.11
C THR A 30 17.68 -27.58 19.59
N GLU A 31 17.24 -28.70 19.01
CA GLU A 31 17.24 -28.87 17.54
C GLU A 31 16.46 -27.76 16.82
N VAL A 32 15.32 -27.34 17.36
CA VAL A 32 14.51 -26.28 16.73
C VAL A 32 15.20 -24.92 16.79
N GLU A 33 15.92 -24.64 17.87
CA GLU A 33 16.77 -23.44 17.99
C GLU A 33 17.98 -23.51 17.04
N ALA A 34 18.57 -24.69 16.85
CA ALA A 34 19.66 -24.89 15.90
C ALA A 34 19.21 -24.62 14.45
N TRP A 35 18.04 -25.11 14.06
CA TRP A 35 17.46 -24.81 12.75
C TRP A 35 17.05 -23.34 12.60
N ALA A 36 16.53 -22.72 13.67
CA ALA A 36 16.20 -21.29 13.65
C ALA A 36 17.46 -20.42 13.47
N LEU A 37 18.53 -20.79 14.17
CA LEU A 37 19.82 -20.14 14.11
C LEU A 37 20.44 -20.30 12.72
N LEU A 38 20.47 -21.52 12.18
CA LEU A 38 20.94 -21.78 10.82
C LEU A 38 20.15 -20.98 9.79
N CYS A 39 18.82 -20.93 9.90
CA CYS A 39 17.97 -20.16 8.99
C CYS A 39 18.32 -18.66 8.97
N GLN A 40 18.49 -18.05 10.15
CA GLN A 40 18.77 -16.61 10.23
C GLN A 40 20.24 -16.29 9.94
N ALA A 41 21.18 -17.15 10.32
CA ALA A 41 22.61 -16.96 10.05
C ALA A 41 22.96 -17.16 8.56
N VAL A 42 22.31 -18.12 7.89
CA VAL A 42 22.44 -18.31 6.44
C VAL A 42 21.85 -17.11 5.68
N GLN A 43 20.75 -16.53 6.15
CA GLN A 43 20.23 -15.27 5.59
C GLN A 43 21.22 -14.11 5.77
N ALA A 44 21.86 -13.99 6.94
CA ALA A 44 22.89 -12.98 7.18
C ALA A 44 24.12 -13.15 6.29
N LEU A 45 24.53 -14.41 6.01
CA LEU A 45 25.58 -14.70 5.03
C LEU A 45 25.14 -14.33 3.61
N GLN A 46 23.89 -14.59 3.23
CA GLN A 46 23.35 -14.19 1.93
C GLN A 46 23.38 -12.67 1.75
N ASP A 47 22.94 -11.92 2.77
CA ASP A 47 22.95 -10.46 2.74
C ASP A 47 24.39 -9.92 2.66
N LEU A 48 25.36 -10.55 3.36
CA LEU A 48 26.78 -10.21 3.30
C LEU A 48 27.38 -10.42 1.90
N PHE A 49 27.04 -11.52 1.21
CA PHE A 49 27.59 -11.80 -0.12
C PHE A 49 26.91 -11.00 -1.24
N LEU A 50 25.64 -10.64 -1.09
CA LEU A 50 24.89 -9.85 -2.07
C LEU A 50 25.12 -8.34 -1.95
N ASN A 51 25.24 -7.83 -0.72
CA ASN A 51 25.26 -6.39 -0.46
C ASN A 51 26.56 -5.89 0.20
N GLY A 52 27.37 -6.78 0.77
CA GLY A 52 28.60 -6.41 1.48
C GLY A 52 29.81 -6.21 0.56
N GLY A 53 30.66 -5.25 0.90
CA GLY A 53 31.93 -5.02 0.19
C GLY A 53 32.99 -6.09 0.51
N GLU A 54 34.05 -6.19 -0.30
CA GLU A 54 35.14 -7.18 -0.08
C GLU A 54 35.73 -7.10 1.34
N GLU A 55 35.90 -5.89 1.88
CA GLU A 55 36.45 -5.69 3.22
C GLU A 55 35.49 -6.15 4.32
N GLU A 56 34.18 -5.99 4.14
CA GLU A 56 33.15 -6.46 5.08
C GLU A 56 33.06 -7.99 5.07
N LYS A 57 33.17 -8.61 3.88
CA LYS A 57 33.25 -10.07 3.72
C LYS A 57 34.46 -10.67 4.43
N LEU A 58 35.59 -9.96 4.46
CA LEU A 58 36.83 -10.39 5.13
C LEU A 58 36.85 -10.11 6.64
N ARG A 59 35.96 -9.25 7.13
CA ARG A 59 35.83 -8.90 8.55
C ARG A 59 34.70 -9.65 9.25
N ALA A 60 33.75 -10.25 8.52
CA ALA A 60 32.66 -11.01 9.11
C ALA A 60 33.14 -12.12 10.07
N GLU A 61 32.35 -12.39 11.10
CA GLU A 61 32.68 -13.39 12.11
C GLU A 61 31.50 -14.34 12.39
N CYS A 62 31.72 -15.63 12.10
CA CYS A 62 30.75 -16.71 12.36
C CYS A 62 31.11 -17.54 13.60
N THR A 63 31.66 -16.92 14.65
CA THR A 63 32.00 -17.56 15.94
C THR A 63 30.86 -17.39 16.96
N LEU A 64 30.97 -17.97 18.16
CA LEU A 64 29.98 -17.77 19.23
C LEU A 64 29.79 -16.29 19.60
N ASN A 65 30.85 -15.49 19.56
CA ASN A 65 30.77 -14.06 19.86
C ASN A 65 30.40 -13.22 18.62
N GLY A 66 30.72 -13.74 17.42
CA GLY A 66 30.41 -13.10 16.15
C GLY A 66 28.95 -13.26 15.72
N VAL A 67 28.29 -14.37 16.06
CA VAL A 67 26.88 -14.58 15.74
C VAL A 67 26.00 -13.88 16.77
N GLN A 68 25.36 -12.78 16.38
CA GLN A 68 24.60 -11.90 17.29
C GLN A 68 23.10 -11.97 17.02
N LEU A 69 22.30 -12.12 18.08
CA LEU A 69 20.86 -12.19 18.02
C LEU A 69 20.26 -10.81 18.24
N THR A 70 19.16 -10.52 17.54
CA THR A 70 18.46 -9.23 17.61
C THR A 70 17.06 -9.37 18.22
N PRO A 71 16.52 -8.29 18.83
CA PRO A 71 15.15 -8.29 19.37
C PRO A 71 14.08 -8.49 18.28
N LYS A 72 14.44 -8.36 16.99
CA LYS A 72 13.55 -8.57 15.85
C LYS A 72 13.61 -10.00 15.29
N GLY A 73 14.30 -10.91 15.97
CA GLY A 73 14.38 -12.32 15.55
C GLY A 73 15.30 -12.58 14.35
N ARG A 74 16.26 -11.68 14.09
CA ARG A 74 17.32 -11.85 13.08
C ARG A 74 18.67 -12.14 13.72
N VAL A 75 19.56 -12.74 12.92
CA VAL A 75 20.98 -12.90 13.24
C VAL A 75 21.80 -11.87 12.45
N ILE A 76 22.78 -11.26 13.10
CA ILE A 76 23.77 -10.37 12.50
C ILE A 76 25.15 -10.98 12.72
N LEU A 77 26.05 -10.84 11.75
CA LEU A 77 27.43 -11.27 11.86
C LEU A 77 28.30 -10.10 12.33
N GLY A 78 29.01 -10.31 13.43
CA GLY A 78 29.96 -9.37 14.00
C GLY A 78 31.11 -9.11 13.04
N GLN A 79 31.76 -7.96 13.23
CA GLN A 79 32.86 -7.50 12.39
C GLN A 79 34.15 -7.49 13.21
N ARG A 80 35.17 -8.18 12.74
CA ARG A 80 36.51 -8.20 13.32
C ARG A 80 37.17 -6.83 13.17
N SER A 81 37.98 -6.47 14.16
CA SER A 81 38.77 -5.23 14.15
C SER A 81 39.82 -5.21 13.04
N ARG A 82 40.29 -6.38 12.60
CA ARG A 82 41.21 -6.53 11.46
C ARG A 82 40.65 -7.54 10.46
N PRO A 83 40.67 -7.23 9.14
CA PRO A 83 40.25 -8.17 8.10
C PRO A 83 41.18 -9.38 8.08
N ILE A 84 40.65 -10.54 7.70
CA ILE A 84 41.50 -11.73 7.55
C ILE A 84 42.41 -11.54 6.33
N SER A 85 43.72 -11.62 6.55
CA SER A 85 44.72 -11.50 5.50
C SER A 85 44.95 -12.85 4.84
N TYR A 86 44.28 -13.07 3.70
CA TYR A 86 44.55 -14.20 2.79
C TYR A 86 44.88 -13.66 1.40
N PRO A 87 45.69 -14.38 0.60
CA PRO A 87 45.85 -14.07 -0.82
C PRO A 87 44.48 -14.13 -1.51
N ARG A 88 44.17 -13.15 -2.37
CA ARG A 88 42.85 -12.90 -3.01
C ARG A 88 42.03 -14.18 -3.24
N LEU A 89 41.15 -14.51 -2.29
CA LEU A 89 40.21 -15.61 -2.39
C LEU A 89 39.01 -15.17 -3.24
N SER A 90 38.50 -16.06 -4.10
CA SER A 90 37.23 -15.77 -4.79
C SER A 90 36.06 -15.79 -3.80
N ASP A 91 34.98 -15.09 -4.14
CA ASP A 91 33.74 -15.08 -3.36
C ASP A 91 33.22 -16.50 -3.07
N THR A 92 33.40 -17.44 -4.01
CA THR A 92 33.04 -18.85 -3.81
C THR A 92 33.88 -19.51 -2.70
N HIS A 93 35.19 -19.24 -2.64
CA HIS A 93 36.04 -19.78 -1.58
C HIS A 93 35.72 -19.15 -0.22
N LEU A 94 35.45 -17.84 -0.18
CA LEU A 94 35.03 -17.14 1.03
C LEU A 94 33.66 -17.65 1.52
N GLU A 95 32.71 -17.89 0.63
CA GLU A 95 31.41 -18.46 0.95
C GLU A 95 31.56 -19.83 1.63
N LYS A 96 32.33 -20.73 1.01
CA LYS A 96 32.61 -22.06 1.56
C LYS A 96 33.39 -22.02 2.88
N MET A 97 34.21 -20.99 3.10
CA MET A 97 34.92 -20.77 4.35
C MET A 97 33.95 -20.34 5.47
N TRP A 98 33.04 -19.40 5.18
CA TRP A 98 32.06 -18.94 6.17
C TRP A 98 31.01 -19.99 6.50
N ILE A 99 30.61 -20.80 5.52
CA ILE A 99 29.75 -21.97 5.74
C ILE A 99 30.41 -22.96 6.69
N TYR A 100 31.71 -23.25 6.51
CA TYR A 100 32.45 -24.13 7.42
C TYR A 100 32.51 -23.54 8.83
N SER A 101 32.85 -22.26 8.94
CA SER A 101 32.95 -21.54 10.22
C SER A 101 31.62 -21.54 10.99
N LEU A 102 30.51 -21.22 10.31
CA LEU A 102 29.16 -21.30 10.89
C LEU A 102 28.81 -22.74 11.30
N GLY A 103 29.17 -23.72 10.47
CA GLY A 103 28.97 -25.14 10.74
C GLY A 103 29.68 -25.61 12.01
N VAL A 104 30.92 -25.18 12.24
CA VAL A 104 31.69 -25.47 13.45
C VAL A 104 31.00 -24.87 14.68
N THR A 105 30.59 -23.60 14.57
CA THR A 105 29.93 -22.88 15.66
C THR A 105 28.62 -23.52 16.07
N VAL A 106 27.76 -23.87 15.12
CA VAL A 106 26.47 -24.53 15.42
C VAL A 106 26.70 -25.96 15.92
N ARG A 107 27.67 -26.70 15.35
CA ARG A 107 28.00 -28.06 15.79
C ARG A 107 28.49 -28.12 17.24
N GLY A 108 29.17 -27.07 17.71
CA GLY A 108 29.71 -26.96 19.06
C GLY A 108 28.66 -26.75 20.16
N ILE A 109 27.45 -26.32 19.80
CA ILE A 109 26.41 -25.94 20.77
C ILE A 109 25.14 -26.80 20.69
N VAL A 110 25.12 -27.79 19.80
CA VAL A 110 24.01 -28.73 19.62
C VAL A 110 24.37 -30.09 20.21
N SER A 111 23.42 -30.72 20.90
CA SER A 111 23.54 -32.10 21.37
C SER A 111 23.52 -33.08 20.19
N TRP A 112 24.71 -33.59 19.80
CA TRP A 112 24.83 -34.43 18.60
C TRP A 112 24.13 -35.78 18.73
N GLN A 113 24.02 -36.34 19.93
CA GLN A 113 23.31 -37.61 20.12
C GLN A 113 21.80 -37.45 19.85
N GLU A 114 21.24 -36.31 20.26
CA GLU A 114 19.79 -36.01 20.18
C GLU A 114 19.37 -35.39 18.84
N ALA A 115 20.30 -34.91 18.01
CA ALA A 115 19.99 -34.26 16.74
C ALA A 115 19.41 -35.24 15.70
N SER A 116 18.40 -34.79 14.95
CA SER A 116 17.85 -35.56 13.82
C SER A 116 18.87 -35.84 12.72
N ILE A 117 18.56 -36.84 11.90
CA ILE A 117 19.34 -37.19 10.70
C ILE A 117 19.45 -35.98 9.76
N GLY A 118 18.40 -35.18 9.62
CA GLY A 118 18.40 -33.98 8.78
C GLY A 118 19.43 -32.94 9.24
N LEU A 119 19.44 -32.64 10.54
CA LEU A 119 20.38 -31.67 11.12
C LEU A 119 21.83 -32.20 11.08
N LYS A 120 22.03 -33.49 11.33
CA LYS A 120 23.35 -34.14 11.21
C LYS A 120 23.88 -34.09 9.78
N THR A 121 23.01 -34.31 8.79
CA THR A 121 23.37 -34.32 7.38
C THR A 121 23.79 -32.94 6.90
N ILE A 122 23.02 -31.89 7.21
CA ILE A 122 23.38 -30.52 6.80
C ILE A 122 24.69 -30.06 7.47
N LEU A 123 24.86 -30.32 8.77
CA LEU A 123 26.10 -29.95 9.48
C LEU A 123 27.32 -30.72 8.96
N SER A 124 27.16 -32.00 8.60
CA SER A 124 28.25 -32.79 7.98
C SER A 124 28.63 -32.24 6.60
N ARG A 125 27.65 -31.79 5.80
CA ARG A 125 27.91 -31.14 4.49
C ARG A 125 28.57 -29.76 4.64
N MET A 126 28.22 -28.99 5.68
CA MET A 126 28.88 -27.71 5.99
C MET A 126 30.33 -27.91 6.45
N LEU A 127 30.60 -29.01 7.16
CA LEU A 127 31.89 -29.37 7.73
C LEU A 127 32.76 -30.23 6.81
N SER A 128 32.40 -30.43 5.53
CA SER A 128 33.22 -31.21 4.61
C SER A 128 34.64 -30.62 4.51
N PRO A 129 35.71 -31.43 4.70
CA PRO A 129 37.08 -30.95 4.60
C PRO A 129 37.45 -30.58 3.16
N ASP A 130 36.82 -31.22 2.16
CA ASP A 130 36.99 -30.87 0.75
C ASP A 130 36.10 -29.68 0.37
N LEU A 131 36.73 -28.64 -0.21
CA LEU A 131 36.10 -27.39 -0.61
C LEU A 131 35.05 -27.56 -1.72
N HIS A 132 35.25 -28.53 -2.62
CA HIS A 132 34.36 -28.73 -3.78
C HIS A 132 33.07 -29.45 -3.37
N SER A 133 33.15 -30.42 -2.46
CA SER A 133 32.00 -31.16 -1.92
C SER A 133 31.31 -30.48 -0.74
N ARG A 134 31.92 -29.47 -0.11
CA ARG A 134 31.29 -28.69 0.96
C ARG A 134 30.03 -28.01 0.45
N ALA A 135 28.99 -27.91 1.27
CA ALA A 135 27.73 -27.25 0.89
C ALA A 135 27.96 -25.80 0.43
N SER A 136 27.27 -25.37 -0.63
CA SER A 136 27.16 -23.95 -1.01
C SER A 136 26.08 -23.24 -0.21
N LEU A 137 26.05 -21.91 -0.27
CA LEU A 137 25.02 -21.12 0.39
C LEU A 137 23.63 -21.44 -0.18
N MET A 138 23.57 -21.66 -1.50
CA MET A 138 22.34 -22.08 -2.21
C MET A 138 21.85 -23.45 -1.71
N ASP A 139 22.76 -24.43 -1.54
CA ASP A 139 22.41 -25.75 -1.01
C ASP A 139 21.80 -25.64 0.40
N LEU A 140 22.35 -24.77 1.25
CA LEU A 140 21.84 -24.58 2.61
C LEU A 140 20.46 -23.93 2.59
N LEU A 141 20.24 -22.92 1.74
CA LEU A 141 18.94 -22.28 1.58
C LEU A 141 17.86 -23.27 1.10
N ASP A 142 18.20 -24.17 0.18
CA ASP A 142 17.28 -25.19 -0.30
C ASP A 142 16.92 -26.22 0.78
N VAL A 143 17.92 -26.71 1.52
CA VAL A 143 17.71 -27.66 2.62
C VAL A 143 16.92 -27.01 3.76
N ILE A 144 17.21 -25.75 4.11
CA ILE A 144 16.46 -24.98 5.10
C ILE A 144 15.02 -24.74 4.61
N SER A 145 14.82 -24.44 3.32
CA SER A 145 13.48 -24.30 2.73
C SER A 145 12.68 -25.58 2.84
N ALA A 146 13.29 -26.73 2.55
CA ALA A 146 12.67 -28.04 2.70
C ALA A 146 12.31 -28.34 4.17
N TYR A 147 13.22 -28.05 5.10
CA TYR A 147 12.94 -28.16 6.54
C TYR A 147 11.77 -27.25 6.97
N CYS A 148 11.73 -26.01 6.51
CA CYS A 148 10.67 -25.05 6.80
C CYS A 148 9.30 -25.49 6.26
N ARG A 149 9.25 -26.19 5.12
CA ARG A 149 8.01 -26.77 4.56
C ARG A 149 7.55 -28.03 5.29
N GLY A 150 8.49 -28.82 5.81
CA GLY A 150 8.21 -30.10 6.47
C GLY A 150 7.89 -30.02 7.97
N ARG A 151 8.14 -28.88 8.62
CA ARG A 151 7.92 -28.72 10.06
C ARG A 151 6.43 -28.51 10.38
N LYS A 152 5.88 -29.30 11.31
CA LYS A 152 4.50 -29.18 11.83
C LYS A 152 4.36 -28.23 13.04
N ARG A 153 5.43 -27.54 13.44
CA ARG A 153 5.42 -26.60 14.59
C ARG A 153 5.06 -25.19 14.12
N THR A 154 4.08 -24.60 14.80
CA THR A 154 3.42 -23.33 14.47
C THR A 154 4.24 -22.08 14.76
N LYS A 155 5.32 -22.17 15.57
CA LYS A 155 6.14 -21.00 15.92
C LYS A 155 7.11 -20.61 14.79
N PRO A 156 7.09 -19.36 14.27
CA PRO A 156 8.06 -18.90 13.28
C PRO A 156 9.51 -18.98 13.81
N LEU A 157 10.47 -19.35 12.96
CA LEU A 157 11.88 -19.47 13.37
C LEU A 157 12.47 -18.14 13.89
N SER A 158 12.02 -17.00 13.34
CA SER A 158 12.38 -15.67 13.85
C SER A 158 11.92 -15.44 15.29
N HIS A 159 10.76 -15.98 15.67
CA HIS A 159 10.25 -15.88 17.04
C HIS A 159 11.01 -16.81 17.98
N VAL A 160 11.60 -17.92 17.48
CA VAL A 160 12.52 -18.75 18.27
C VAL A 160 13.80 -17.99 18.58
N ILE A 161 14.35 -17.22 17.61
CA ILE A 161 15.49 -16.33 17.86
C ILE A 161 15.12 -15.17 18.79
N MET A 162 13.93 -14.60 18.64
CA MET A 162 13.42 -13.54 19.53
C MET A 162 13.24 -14.05 20.96
N ASP A 163 12.77 -15.28 21.15
CA ASP A 163 12.70 -15.93 22.46
C ASP A 163 14.10 -16.13 23.05
N MET A 164 15.05 -16.65 22.27
CA MET A 164 16.44 -16.84 22.70
C MET A 164 17.05 -15.49 23.15
N TYR A 165 16.84 -14.43 22.36
CA TYR A 165 17.25 -13.06 22.69
C TYR A 165 16.56 -12.57 23.98
N THR A 166 15.24 -12.64 24.03
CA THR A 166 14.43 -12.11 25.14
C THR A 166 14.68 -12.87 26.44
N GLN A 167 14.91 -14.17 26.40
CA GLN A 167 15.28 -14.95 27.59
C GLN A 167 16.66 -14.56 28.11
N THR A 168 17.63 -14.33 27.23
CA THR A 168 18.96 -13.87 27.62
C THR A 168 18.93 -12.43 28.14
N VAL A 169 18.09 -11.55 27.56
CA VAL A 169 17.94 -10.14 27.98
C VAL A 169 17.10 -9.98 29.23
N ASN A 170 15.98 -10.70 29.39
CA ASN A 170 15.12 -10.58 30.57
C ASN A 170 15.85 -11.02 31.85
N HIS A 171 16.75 -12.00 31.76
CA HIS A 171 17.64 -12.33 32.87
C HIS A 171 18.69 -11.23 33.18
N VAL A 172 18.96 -10.31 32.24
CA VAL A 172 19.76 -9.10 32.48
C VAL A 172 18.93 -8.00 33.16
N PHE A 173 17.60 -8.00 32.98
CA PHE A 173 16.67 -6.97 33.49
C PHE A 173 15.87 -7.34 34.75
N GLU A 174 15.90 -8.59 35.23
CA GLU A 174 15.41 -8.96 36.58
C GLU A 174 16.14 -8.24 37.74
N GLY A 175 17.14 -7.40 37.44
CA GLY A 175 17.85 -6.59 38.41
C GLY A 175 17.42 -5.11 38.54
N LYS A 176 16.65 -4.51 37.61
CA LYS A 176 16.38 -3.04 37.67
C LYS A 176 15.03 -2.60 37.07
N ASN A 177 14.10 -2.21 37.94
CA ASN A 177 12.85 -1.49 37.65
C ASN A 177 13.10 -0.03 37.27
N VAL A 178 12.61 0.48 36.12
CA VAL A 178 12.22 1.90 35.93
C VAL A 178 11.13 2.06 34.84
N SER A 179 10.15 2.91 35.13
CA SER A 179 8.99 3.38 34.35
C SER A 179 9.34 4.21 33.08
N PRO A 180 8.39 4.44 32.14
CA PRO A 180 8.69 5.01 30.83
C PRO A 180 8.63 6.55 30.83
N CYS A 181 9.65 7.18 30.26
CA CYS A 181 9.68 8.62 29.98
C CYS A 181 9.77 8.84 28.46
N ILE A 182 8.96 9.78 27.99
CA ILE A 182 8.89 10.38 26.65
C ILE A 182 10.23 11.02 26.25
N ILE A 183 10.59 11.05 24.96
CA ILE A 183 11.13 12.23 24.22
C ILE A 183 11.17 11.97 22.71
N ASP A 184 10.85 13.06 22.01
CA ASP A 184 10.73 13.36 20.58
C ASP A 184 12.05 13.42 19.79
N ASP A 185 11.87 13.31 18.46
CA ASP A 185 12.59 13.86 17.30
C ASP A 185 14.12 14.11 17.31
N ASP A 186 14.83 13.44 16.38
CA ASP A 186 15.69 14.11 15.38
C ASP A 186 16.25 13.13 14.34
N ILE A 187 15.58 12.90 13.20
CA ILE A 187 16.24 12.55 11.90
C ILE A 187 15.41 13.10 10.72
N LYS A 188 15.62 14.38 10.38
CA LYS A 188 15.50 14.87 9.01
C LYS A 188 16.89 15.00 8.41
N LYS A 189 17.29 14.02 7.59
CA LYS A 189 18.19 14.13 6.42
C LYS A 189 18.54 12.73 5.91
N VAL A 190 17.87 12.30 4.85
CA VAL A 190 18.41 11.74 3.59
C VAL A 190 17.18 11.36 2.76
N PHE A 191 16.73 12.26 1.90
CA PHE A 191 15.89 11.91 0.76
C PHE A 191 16.81 11.76 -0.44
N THR A 192 16.98 10.53 -0.93
CA THR A 192 17.00 10.23 -2.37
C THR A 192 16.59 8.77 -2.58
N THR A 193 15.54 8.62 -3.38
CA THR A 193 14.81 7.42 -3.86
C THR A 193 15.49 6.04 -3.81
N PRO A 194 14.79 5.05 -3.21
CA PRO A 194 14.58 3.73 -3.84
C PRO A 194 13.15 3.20 -3.65
N ASP A 195 12.13 3.99 -4.04
CA ASP A 195 10.70 3.66 -3.80
C ASP A 195 10.16 2.56 -4.75
N GLN A 196 10.83 2.30 -5.88
CA GLN A 196 10.33 1.34 -6.89
C GLN A 196 10.69 -0.12 -6.58
N ALA A 197 11.83 -0.39 -5.94
CA ALA A 197 12.26 -1.76 -5.63
C ALA A 197 11.46 -2.35 -4.45
N VAL A 198 11.14 -1.53 -3.45
CA VAL A 198 10.31 -1.90 -2.30
C VAL A 198 8.86 -2.15 -2.75
N LYS A 199 8.27 -1.25 -3.55
CA LYS A 199 6.93 -1.46 -4.15
C LYS A 199 6.86 -2.70 -5.03
N ALA A 200 7.92 -3.00 -5.79
CA ALA A 200 7.98 -4.20 -6.62
C ALA A 200 8.13 -5.50 -5.79
N HIS A 201 8.75 -5.44 -4.61
CA HIS A 201 8.86 -6.57 -3.68
C HIS A 201 7.51 -6.82 -2.97
N ILE A 202 6.86 -5.78 -2.46
CA ILE A 202 5.54 -5.82 -1.81
C ILE A 202 4.48 -6.38 -2.77
N ALA A 203 4.47 -5.92 -4.03
CA ALA A 203 3.57 -6.46 -5.06
C ALA A 203 3.82 -7.94 -5.38
N ARG A 204 5.08 -8.42 -5.34
CA ARG A 204 5.43 -9.83 -5.57
C ARG A 204 5.10 -10.74 -4.39
N VAL A 205 5.17 -10.24 -3.15
CA VAL A 205 4.77 -10.98 -1.94
C VAL A 205 3.24 -11.06 -1.85
N GLY A 206 2.53 -9.96 -2.13
CA GLY A 206 1.06 -9.95 -2.21
C GLY A 206 0.51 -10.92 -3.27
N ALA A 207 1.10 -10.98 -4.47
CA ALA A 207 0.65 -11.88 -5.53
C ALA A 207 0.79 -13.40 -5.21
N ARG A 208 1.63 -13.77 -4.23
CA ARG A 208 1.76 -15.18 -3.77
C ARG A 208 0.79 -15.50 -2.62
N LEU A 209 0.39 -14.51 -1.84
CA LEU A 209 -0.62 -14.62 -0.77
C LEU A 209 -2.04 -14.64 -1.35
N TYR A 210 -2.28 -13.81 -2.35
CA TYR A 210 -3.58 -13.60 -2.99
C TYR A 210 -3.74 -14.54 -4.20
N ALA A 211 -3.63 -15.86 -3.97
CA ALA A 211 -3.63 -16.85 -5.04
C ALA A 211 -4.97 -17.58 -5.19
N GLN A 212 -5.57 -17.37 -6.36
CA GLN A 212 -6.68 -18.06 -7.05
C GLN A 212 -8.13 -17.75 -6.64
N PRO A 213 -9.04 -17.66 -7.64
CA PRO A 213 -10.48 -17.58 -7.41
C PRO A 213 -10.99 -18.85 -6.73
N ILE A 214 -11.80 -18.68 -5.69
CA ILE A 214 -12.44 -19.80 -4.99
C ILE A 214 -13.53 -20.37 -5.92
N SER A 215 -13.35 -21.61 -6.35
CA SER A 215 -14.45 -22.41 -6.88
C SER A 215 -15.12 -23.15 -5.73
N GLY A 216 -16.36 -22.79 -5.40
CA GLY A 216 -17.22 -23.67 -4.60
C GLY A 216 -17.76 -23.12 -3.29
N ASP A 217 -17.58 -21.83 -2.97
CA ASP A 217 -18.35 -21.21 -1.90
C ASP A 217 -19.54 -20.44 -2.48
N LYS A 218 -20.68 -20.47 -1.78
CA LYS A 218 -21.94 -19.83 -2.24
C LYS A 218 -21.84 -18.30 -2.39
N TYR A 219 -20.75 -17.71 -1.91
CA TYR A 219 -20.51 -16.26 -1.84
C TYR A 219 -19.41 -15.77 -2.79
N TYR A 220 -18.66 -16.67 -3.43
CA TYR A 220 -17.55 -16.31 -4.31
C TYR A 220 -17.88 -16.69 -5.76
N GLY A 221 -17.93 -15.68 -6.62
CA GLY A 221 -18.06 -15.89 -8.06
C GLY A 221 -16.71 -16.25 -8.69
N PRO A 222 -16.69 -16.79 -9.92
CA PRO A 222 -15.46 -17.19 -10.62
C PRO A 222 -14.46 -16.04 -10.86
N ASN A 223 -14.86 -14.79 -10.62
CA ASN A 223 -14.04 -13.58 -10.74
C ASN A 223 -13.77 -12.89 -9.39
N THR A 224 -14.17 -13.46 -8.26
CA THR A 224 -13.91 -12.85 -6.96
C THR A 224 -12.45 -13.09 -6.56
N LEU A 225 -11.75 -12.00 -6.27
CA LEU A 225 -10.35 -12.01 -5.86
C LEU A 225 -10.26 -12.13 -4.35
N ILE A 226 -9.35 -12.95 -3.85
CA ILE A 226 -9.02 -13.01 -2.43
C ILE A 226 -7.99 -11.92 -2.15
N GLY A 227 -8.29 -11.00 -1.23
CA GLY A 227 -7.38 -9.91 -0.84
C GLY A 227 -7.59 -8.60 -1.61
N PRO A 228 -6.63 -7.65 -1.53
CA PRO A 228 -6.79 -6.28 -1.97
C PRO A 228 -6.73 -6.17 -3.51
N GLU A 229 -7.92 -6.02 -4.12
CA GLU A 229 -8.11 -6.01 -5.58
C GLU A 229 -7.18 -5.02 -6.29
N PHE A 230 -7.02 -3.80 -5.75
CA PHE A 230 -6.18 -2.76 -6.35
C PHE A 230 -4.68 -3.09 -6.31
N ILE A 231 -4.23 -4.00 -5.46
CA ILE A 231 -2.86 -4.50 -5.44
C ILE A 231 -2.72 -5.63 -6.45
N ILE A 232 -3.64 -6.60 -6.40
CA ILE A 232 -3.63 -7.79 -7.27
C ILE A 232 -3.65 -7.37 -8.74
N ARG A 233 -4.64 -6.56 -9.15
CA ARG A 233 -4.79 -6.16 -10.55
C ARG A 233 -3.75 -5.11 -11.00
N SER A 234 -3.02 -4.48 -10.08
CA SER A 234 -1.92 -3.58 -10.47
C SER A 234 -0.72 -4.31 -11.08
N SER A 235 -0.63 -5.62 -10.80
CA SER A 235 0.39 -6.54 -11.34
C SER A 235 -0.01 -7.16 -12.69
N GLU A 236 -1.28 -7.04 -13.08
CA GLU A 236 -1.77 -7.51 -14.38
C GLU A 236 -1.16 -6.73 -15.55
N PRO A 237 -1.03 -7.37 -16.74
CA PRO A 237 -0.55 -6.69 -17.93
C PRO A 237 -1.48 -5.53 -18.32
N THR A 238 -0.87 -4.44 -18.76
CA THR A 238 -1.61 -3.24 -19.19
C THR A 238 -2.41 -3.56 -20.46
N THR A 239 -3.70 -3.22 -20.45
CA THR A 239 -4.57 -3.45 -21.62
C THR A 239 -4.56 -2.25 -22.55
N THR A 240 -4.31 -2.44 -23.85
CA THR A 240 -4.23 -1.34 -24.82
C THR A 240 -5.59 -1.04 -25.45
N ILE A 241 -5.85 0.25 -25.70
CA ILE A 241 -7.04 0.76 -26.40
C ILE A 241 -6.59 1.75 -27.47
N HIS A 242 -7.11 1.61 -28.69
CA HIS A 242 -6.82 2.53 -29.79
C HIS A 242 -8.05 3.40 -30.08
N MET A 243 -7.91 4.72 -29.95
CA MET A 243 -9.00 5.69 -30.13
C MET A 243 -9.17 6.20 -31.58
N SER A 244 -8.56 5.56 -32.58
CA SER A 244 -8.91 5.76 -34.00
C SER A 244 -8.40 4.61 -34.88
N ALA A 245 -9.10 4.35 -35.99
CA ALA A 245 -8.69 3.39 -37.03
C ALA A 245 -7.87 4.05 -38.16
N GLY A 246 -7.65 5.38 -38.11
CA GLY A 246 -6.93 6.15 -39.13
C GLY A 246 -5.47 6.45 -38.78
N LYS A 247 -4.71 6.98 -39.73
CA LYS A 247 -3.33 7.47 -39.48
C LYS A 247 -3.37 8.61 -38.44
N LEU A 248 -2.82 8.35 -37.26
CA LEU A 248 -2.64 9.35 -36.20
C LEU A 248 -1.53 10.34 -36.60
N HIS A 249 -1.80 11.65 -36.55
CA HIS A 249 -0.76 12.66 -36.86
C HIS A 249 0.33 12.68 -35.80
N ILE A 250 -0.06 12.63 -34.51
CA ILE A 250 0.86 12.54 -33.39
C ILE A 250 0.36 11.46 -32.43
N LYS A 251 0.84 10.23 -32.62
CA LYS A 251 0.53 9.09 -31.75
C LYS A 251 1.10 9.34 -30.35
N ARG A 252 0.22 9.39 -29.35
CA ARG A 252 0.61 9.45 -27.94
C ARG A 252 -0.16 8.45 -27.10
N ARG A 253 0.40 8.14 -25.93
CA ARG A 253 -0.11 7.14 -24.99
C ARG A 253 -0.53 7.82 -23.69
N VAL A 254 -1.75 7.52 -23.24
CA VAL A 254 -2.31 7.94 -21.96
C VAL A 254 -2.52 6.68 -21.12
N LEU A 255 -1.87 6.59 -19.97
CA LEU A 255 -2.04 5.46 -19.06
C LEU A 255 -3.13 5.79 -18.05
N VAL A 256 -4.27 5.11 -18.13
CA VAL A 256 -5.37 5.26 -17.17
C VAL A 256 -5.23 4.18 -16.09
N VAL A 257 -5.03 4.61 -14.85
CA VAL A 257 -5.05 3.73 -13.67
C VAL A 257 -6.47 3.71 -13.11
N LEU A 258 -7.11 2.54 -13.10
CA LEU A 258 -8.46 2.35 -12.58
C LEU A 258 -8.47 2.23 -11.04
N LEU A 259 -9.65 2.38 -10.44
CA LEU A 259 -9.84 2.24 -8.99
C LEU A 259 -9.50 0.84 -8.48
N ASN A 260 -9.72 -0.17 -9.30
CA ASN A 260 -9.34 -1.55 -9.03
C ASN A 260 -7.86 -1.85 -9.34
N GLY A 261 -7.01 -0.86 -9.60
CA GLY A 261 -5.58 -1.06 -9.84
C GLY A 261 -5.20 -1.46 -11.27
N LYS A 262 -6.15 -1.92 -12.09
CA LYS A 262 -5.90 -2.26 -13.50
C LYS A 262 -5.44 -1.03 -14.28
N LYS A 263 -4.53 -1.25 -15.23
CA LYS A 263 -3.94 -0.21 -16.09
C LYS A 263 -4.45 -0.35 -17.52
N LEU A 264 -4.98 0.73 -18.09
CA LEU A 264 -5.40 0.82 -19.48
C LEU A 264 -4.50 1.81 -20.24
N GLU A 265 -3.85 1.38 -21.31
CA GLU A 265 -3.06 2.27 -22.16
C GLU A 265 -3.89 2.71 -23.37
N VAL A 266 -4.31 3.98 -23.36
CA VAL A 266 -5.09 4.59 -24.42
C VAL A 266 -4.16 5.30 -25.40
N THR A 267 -4.12 4.80 -26.63
CA THR A 267 -3.41 5.43 -27.74
C THR A 267 -4.34 6.40 -28.45
N CYS A 268 -3.93 7.65 -28.58
CA CYS A 268 -4.74 8.74 -29.14
C CYS A 268 -3.90 9.77 -29.92
N ASP A 269 -4.59 10.64 -30.65
CA ASP A 269 -3.98 11.84 -31.27
C ASP A 269 -3.92 12.98 -30.25
N ALA A 270 -2.70 13.38 -29.88
CA ALA A 270 -2.47 14.42 -28.88
C ALA A 270 -3.09 15.79 -29.21
N SER A 271 -3.33 16.07 -30.49
CA SER A 271 -3.78 17.38 -30.96
C SER A 271 -5.29 17.60 -30.81
N THR A 272 -6.08 16.52 -30.74
CA THR A 272 -7.54 16.57 -30.77
C THR A 272 -8.20 16.02 -29.50
N ILE A 273 -7.58 15.02 -28.86
CA ILE A 273 -8.21 14.26 -27.78
C ILE A 273 -8.37 15.07 -26.48
N THR A 274 -9.56 14.96 -25.87
CA THR A 274 -9.88 15.59 -24.58
C THR A 274 -9.97 14.58 -23.44
N PHE A 275 -10.00 15.07 -22.20
CA PHE A 275 -10.27 14.22 -21.02
C PHE A 275 -11.65 13.56 -21.09
N ALA A 276 -12.65 14.23 -21.65
CA ALA A 276 -14.00 13.70 -21.83
C ALA A 276 -13.99 12.47 -22.75
N ASP A 277 -13.26 12.54 -23.87
CA ASP A 277 -13.19 11.45 -24.84
C ASP A 277 -12.54 10.19 -24.22
N VAL A 278 -11.40 10.38 -23.52
CA VAL A 278 -10.70 9.29 -22.83
C VAL A 278 -11.60 8.69 -21.75
N PHE A 279 -12.26 9.52 -20.95
CA PHE A 279 -13.17 9.05 -19.91
C PHE A 279 -14.36 8.30 -20.50
N GLN A 280 -14.94 8.75 -21.61
CA GLN A 280 -16.06 8.07 -22.26
C GLN A 280 -15.68 6.66 -22.73
N VAL A 281 -14.49 6.49 -23.30
CA VAL A 281 -14.00 5.16 -23.70
C VAL A 281 -13.80 4.25 -22.48
N VAL A 282 -13.19 4.76 -21.42
CA VAL A 282 -12.99 4.01 -20.18
C VAL A 282 -14.34 3.66 -19.54
N ALA A 283 -15.27 4.61 -19.45
CA ALA A 283 -16.59 4.41 -18.88
C ALA A 283 -17.42 3.39 -19.65
N SER A 284 -17.37 3.43 -20.98
CA SER A 284 -18.08 2.47 -21.84
C SER A 284 -17.48 1.07 -21.74
N ARG A 285 -16.15 0.96 -21.75
CA ARG A 285 -15.43 -0.32 -21.66
C ARG A 285 -15.63 -0.99 -20.31
N GLU A 286 -15.47 -0.23 -19.24
CA GLU A 286 -15.57 -0.74 -17.88
C GLU A 286 -17.02 -0.75 -17.40
N GLY A 287 -18.01 -0.32 -18.19
CA GLY A 287 -19.43 -0.29 -17.84
C GLY A 287 -19.69 0.47 -16.54
N LEU A 288 -19.20 1.71 -16.44
CA LEU A 288 -19.29 2.53 -15.25
C LEU A 288 -20.69 3.13 -15.10
N GLU A 289 -21.41 2.70 -14.07
CA GLU A 289 -22.68 3.30 -13.66
C GLU A 289 -22.42 4.58 -12.85
N LEU A 290 -23.39 5.51 -12.85
CA LEU A 290 -23.27 6.81 -12.18
C LEU A 290 -21.96 7.54 -12.51
N SER A 291 -21.57 7.55 -13.78
CA SER A 291 -20.31 8.13 -14.26
C SER A 291 -20.15 9.63 -13.92
N VAL A 292 -21.23 10.33 -13.57
CA VAL A 292 -21.19 11.71 -13.05
C VAL A 292 -20.37 11.84 -11.77
N THR A 293 -20.32 10.81 -10.92
CA THR A 293 -19.55 10.84 -9.67
C THR A 293 -18.07 10.58 -9.88
N LEU A 294 -17.68 10.12 -11.07
CA LEU A 294 -16.33 9.72 -11.44
C LEU A 294 -15.70 10.73 -12.41
N GLY A 295 -14.37 10.73 -12.46
CA GLY A 295 -13.61 11.55 -13.40
C GLY A 295 -12.17 11.08 -13.53
N LEU A 296 -11.45 11.67 -14.48
CA LEU A 296 -10.02 11.47 -14.64
C LEU A 296 -9.27 12.58 -13.90
N ALA A 297 -8.45 12.19 -12.93
CA ALA A 297 -7.53 13.06 -12.23
C ALA A 297 -6.11 12.93 -12.78
N CYS A 298 -5.31 13.98 -12.65
CA CYS A 298 -3.86 13.93 -12.84
C CYS A 298 -3.16 14.31 -11.54
N LEU A 299 -1.92 13.84 -11.38
CA LEU A 299 -1.07 14.21 -10.26
C LEU A 299 -0.27 15.47 -10.65
N VAL A 300 -0.48 16.56 -9.93
CA VAL A 300 0.25 17.83 -10.14
C VAL A 300 0.83 18.24 -8.80
N ALA A 301 2.16 18.29 -8.69
CA ALA A 301 2.86 18.57 -7.42
C ALA A 301 2.19 17.85 -6.23
N ASP A 302 2.16 16.52 -6.33
CA ASP A 302 1.62 15.55 -5.37
C ASP A 302 0.12 15.66 -5.00
N ASP A 303 -0.62 16.58 -5.61
CA ASP A 303 -2.07 16.67 -5.45
C ASP A 303 -2.81 16.08 -6.66
N PHE A 304 -3.84 15.29 -6.37
CA PHE A 304 -4.78 14.86 -7.40
C PHE A 304 -5.72 15.98 -7.76
N VAL A 305 -5.64 16.44 -9.00
CA VAL A 305 -6.51 17.49 -9.54
C VAL A 305 -7.31 16.97 -10.72
N PHE A 306 -8.49 17.55 -10.94
CA PHE A 306 -9.38 17.16 -12.03
C PHE A 306 -9.38 18.25 -13.10
N PRO A 307 -8.66 18.06 -14.21
CA PRO A 307 -8.75 18.95 -15.35
C PRO A 307 -10.20 19.02 -15.89
N PRO A 308 -10.61 20.15 -16.48
CA PRO A 308 -11.91 20.25 -17.14
C PRO A 308 -12.03 19.18 -18.24
N ALA A 309 -13.18 18.55 -18.35
CA ALA A 309 -13.38 17.42 -19.27
C ALA A 309 -13.15 17.82 -20.74
N GLU A 310 -13.47 19.06 -21.10
CA GLU A 310 -13.26 19.68 -22.41
C GLU A 310 -11.79 20.04 -22.71
N SER A 311 -10.90 19.93 -21.72
CA SER A 311 -9.49 20.25 -21.93
C SER A 311 -8.82 19.17 -22.77
N LYS A 312 -8.04 19.60 -23.77
CA LYS A 312 -7.18 18.70 -24.53
C LYS A 312 -6.11 18.10 -23.62
N ILE A 313 -5.81 16.83 -23.79
CA ILE A 313 -4.77 16.13 -23.01
C ILE A 313 -3.42 16.84 -23.17
N SER A 314 -3.08 17.27 -24.38
CA SER A 314 -1.82 17.98 -24.69
C SER A 314 -1.60 19.31 -23.94
N LYS A 315 -2.67 19.93 -23.41
CA LYS A 315 -2.58 21.16 -22.61
C LYS A 315 -2.23 20.91 -21.15
N VAL A 316 -2.42 19.68 -20.68
CA VAL A 316 -2.23 19.29 -19.27
C VAL A 316 -1.05 18.34 -19.12
N ALA A 317 -0.80 17.49 -20.13
CA ALA A 317 0.31 16.58 -20.16
C ALA A 317 1.67 17.33 -20.13
N PRO A 318 2.74 16.71 -19.60
CA PRO A 318 4.08 17.30 -19.61
C PRO A 318 4.51 17.73 -21.01
N LEU A 319 5.31 18.80 -21.11
CA LEU A 319 5.77 19.35 -22.38
C LEU A 319 6.48 18.32 -23.27
N SER A 320 7.20 17.37 -22.66
CA SER A 320 7.88 16.26 -23.36
C SER A 320 6.91 15.34 -24.10
N TRP A 321 5.68 15.19 -23.59
CA TRP A 321 4.60 14.40 -24.20
C TRP A 321 4.03 15.09 -25.43
N SER A 322 3.87 16.41 -25.41
CA SER A 322 3.24 17.15 -26.52
C SER A 322 4.18 17.46 -27.69
N LYS A 323 5.50 17.41 -27.51
CA LYS A 323 6.49 17.74 -28.57
C LYS A 323 6.55 16.67 -29.67
N PRO A 324 6.41 17.01 -30.97
CA PRO A 324 6.45 16.03 -32.06
C PRO A 324 7.78 15.29 -32.17
N ARG A 325 8.90 15.98 -31.88
CA ARG A 325 10.27 15.47 -32.01
C ARG A 325 10.64 14.40 -30.98
N THR A 326 9.87 14.24 -29.90
CA THR A 326 10.08 13.16 -28.93
C THR A 326 9.61 11.85 -29.56
N GLN A 327 10.54 10.99 -29.98
CA GLN A 327 10.21 9.74 -30.68
C GLN A 327 9.44 8.74 -29.80
N PHE A 328 9.68 8.73 -28.47
CA PHE A 328 9.02 7.83 -27.53
C PHE A 328 8.79 8.48 -26.16
N PRO A 329 7.85 9.44 -26.01
CA PRO A 329 7.56 9.99 -24.70
C PRO A 329 6.98 8.89 -23.78
N PRO A 330 7.28 8.94 -22.46
CA PRO A 330 6.58 8.11 -21.49
C PRO A 330 5.07 8.40 -21.55
N PRO A 331 4.21 7.42 -21.25
CA PRO A 331 2.78 7.65 -21.25
C PRO A 331 2.39 8.71 -20.22
N PHE A 332 1.40 9.53 -20.55
CA PHE A 332 0.83 10.48 -19.59
C PHE A 332 -0.14 9.74 -18.67
N THR A 333 0.19 9.63 -17.39
CA THR A 333 -0.62 8.88 -16.43
C THR A 333 -1.76 9.72 -15.88
N VAL A 334 -2.97 9.18 -15.94
CA VAL A 334 -4.19 9.72 -15.35
C VAL A 334 -4.88 8.65 -14.51
N TYR A 335 -5.72 9.06 -13.58
CA TYR A 335 -6.32 8.17 -12.57
C TYR A 335 -7.83 8.30 -12.61
N LEU A 336 -8.54 7.18 -12.72
CA LEU A 336 -9.99 7.17 -12.50
C LEU A 336 -10.25 7.35 -11.01
N ARG A 337 -10.94 8.41 -10.62
CA ARG A 337 -11.22 8.72 -9.21
C ARG A 337 -12.65 9.23 -9.02
N PHE A 338 -13.16 9.11 -7.81
CA PHE A 338 -14.39 9.82 -7.43
C PHE A 338 -14.12 11.31 -7.33
N LYS A 339 -14.94 12.09 -8.01
CA LYS A 339 -14.99 13.56 -7.93
C LYS A 339 -16.20 14.09 -7.17
N LEU A 340 -17.26 13.29 -7.00
CA LEU A 340 -18.42 13.65 -6.19
C LEU A 340 -18.76 12.49 -5.26
N TYR A 341 -18.78 12.76 -3.96
CA TYR A 341 -19.11 11.77 -2.93
C TYR A 341 -20.53 12.02 -2.44
N LEU A 342 -21.41 11.04 -2.63
CA LEU A 342 -22.81 11.19 -2.24
C LEU A 342 -22.93 11.19 -0.70
N PRO A 343 -23.79 12.05 -0.12
CA PRO A 343 -24.00 12.10 1.33
C PRO A 343 -24.78 10.90 1.87
N SER A 344 -25.43 10.12 0.99
CA SER A 344 -26.16 8.91 1.35
C SER A 344 -26.05 7.86 0.25
N LEU A 345 -26.02 6.58 0.64
CA LEU A 345 -26.14 5.46 -0.29
C LEU A 345 -27.60 5.16 -0.66
N ARG A 346 -28.58 5.81 0.01
CA ARG A 346 -30.01 5.60 -0.25
C ARG A 346 -30.32 5.86 -1.73
N GLY A 347 -31.02 4.92 -2.36
CA GLY A 347 -31.38 4.99 -3.77
C GLY A 347 -30.32 4.42 -4.74
N THR A 348 -29.09 4.13 -4.28
CA THR A 348 -28.09 3.50 -5.13
C THR A 348 -28.17 1.97 -5.02
N ARG A 349 -28.71 1.34 -6.06
CA ARG A 349 -28.83 -0.14 -6.14
C ARG A 349 -27.65 -0.82 -6.82
N SER A 350 -26.76 -0.04 -7.44
CA SER A 350 -25.60 -0.55 -8.16
C SER A 350 -24.56 -1.12 -7.21
N TRP A 351 -24.41 -2.45 -7.20
CA TRP A 351 -23.33 -3.11 -6.46
C TRP A 351 -21.97 -2.67 -6.99
N LYS A 352 -21.84 -2.54 -8.31
CA LYS A 352 -20.59 -2.21 -8.98
C LYS A 352 -20.10 -0.82 -8.61
N TRP A 353 -21.00 0.16 -8.56
CA TRP A 353 -20.64 1.51 -8.12
C TRP A 353 -20.23 1.55 -6.65
N LYS A 354 -20.94 0.82 -5.77
CA LYS A 354 -20.59 0.71 -4.35
C LYS A 354 -19.21 0.10 -4.18
N HIS A 355 -18.90 -0.94 -4.94
CA HIS A 355 -17.60 -1.58 -4.94
C HIS A 355 -16.49 -0.63 -5.41
N LEU A 356 -16.71 0.16 -6.47
CA LEU A 356 -15.76 1.20 -6.87
C LEU A 356 -15.57 2.27 -5.78
N LEU A 357 -16.64 2.64 -5.07
CA LEU A 357 -16.56 3.58 -3.94
C LEU A 357 -15.75 2.96 -2.79
N TYR A 358 -15.99 1.69 -2.44
CA TYR A 358 -15.19 0.95 -1.47
C TYR A 358 -13.71 1.00 -1.81
N LEU A 359 -13.32 0.64 -3.05
CA LEU A 359 -11.92 0.65 -3.49
C LEU A 359 -11.29 2.05 -3.40
N GLN A 360 -12.03 3.10 -3.78
CA GLN A 360 -11.58 4.48 -3.65
C GLN A 360 -11.34 4.88 -2.19
N LEU A 361 -12.23 4.50 -1.27
CA LEU A 361 -12.13 4.85 0.15
C LEU A 361 -11.04 4.03 0.87
N ARG A 362 -10.97 2.72 0.62
CA ARG A 362 -9.88 1.82 1.04
C ARG A 362 -8.52 2.43 0.74
N ARG A 363 -8.32 2.79 -0.52
CA ARG A 363 -7.06 3.35 -0.98
C ARG A 363 -6.80 4.74 -0.41
N ALA A 364 -7.83 5.58 -0.26
CA ALA A 364 -7.68 6.91 0.33
C ALA A 364 -7.23 6.85 1.80
N LEU A 365 -7.70 5.86 2.58
CA LEU A 365 -7.25 5.64 3.96
C LEU A 365 -5.79 5.17 4.02
N LEU A 366 -5.42 4.18 3.21
CA LEU A 366 -4.05 3.66 3.14
C LEU A 366 -3.04 4.73 2.70
N GLU A 367 -3.39 5.52 1.68
CA GLU A 367 -2.55 6.61 1.16
C GLU A 367 -2.64 7.89 2.02
N ARG A 368 -3.33 7.86 3.18
CA ARG A 368 -3.55 9.00 4.08
C ARG A 368 -4.15 10.25 3.41
N GLN A 369 -4.86 10.06 2.30
CA GLN A 369 -5.64 11.11 1.61
C GLN A 369 -6.95 11.41 2.33
N LEU A 370 -7.51 10.40 3.00
CA LEU A 370 -8.59 10.51 3.97
C LEU A 370 -8.05 10.00 5.30
N ARG A 371 -8.01 10.86 6.31
CA ARG A 371 -7.44 10.54 7.63
C ARG A 371 -8.54 10.11 8.59
N ALA A 372 -8.19 9.20 9.48
CA ALA A 372 -9.06 8.67 10.52
C ALA A 372 -8.22 8.34 11.76
N GLU A 373 -8.84 8.30 12.92
CA GLU A 373 -8.16 7.89 14.15
C GLU A 373 -7.77 6.42 14.09
N LYS A 374 -6.70 6.03 14.80
CA LYS A 374 -6.19 4.65 14.83
C LYS A 374 -7.29 3.61 15.07
N GLN A 375 -8.17 3.84 16.05
CA GLN A 375 -9.25 2.91 16.36
C GLN A 375 -10.25 2.75 15.19
N GLN A 376 -10.51 3.83 14.46
CA GLN A 376 -11.36 3.81 13.27
C GLN A 376 -10.66 3.07 12.13
N LEU A 377 -9.35 3.32 11.91
CA LEU A 377 -8.53 2.61 10.91
C LEU A 377 -8.53 1.10 11.15
N LEU A 378 -8.33 0.67 12.41
CA LEU A 378 -8.36 -0.74 12.79
C LEU A 378 -9.74 -1.36 12.57
N ALA A 379 -10.82 -0.69 12.97
CA ALA A 379 -12.18 -1.17 12.76
C ALA A 379 -12.51 -1.33 11.26
N LEU A 380 -12.10 -0.34 10.45
CA LEU A 380 -12.22 -0.37 9.00
C LEU A 380 -11.38 -1.49 8.38
N ALA A 381 -10.15 -1.70 8.85
CA ALA A 381 -9.27 -2.78 8.41
C ALA A 381 -9.86 -4.17 8.68
N GLY A 382 -10.53 -4.38 9.82
CA GLY A 382 -11.26 -5.62 10.11
C GLY A 382 -12.44 -5.87 9.15
N LEU A 383 -13.23 -4.83 8.85
CA LEU A 383 -14.32 -4.91 7.85
C LEU A 383 -13.77 -5.18 6.44
N ALA A 384 -12.62 -4.58 6.15
CA ALA A 384 -11.88 -4.73 4.91
C ALA A 384 -11.38 -6.16 4.69
N LEU A 385 -10.81 -6.79 5.73
CA LEU A 385 -10.42 -8.20 5.71
C LEU A 385 -11.63 -9.11 5.48
N GLN A 386 -12.73 -8.89 6.21
CA GLN A 386 -13.96 -9.65 6.01
C GLN A 386 -14.54 -9.52 4.60
N ALA A 387 -14.48 -8.32 4.01
CA ALA A 387 -14.97 -8.07 2.65
C ALA A 387 -14.14 -8.78 1.57
N GLU A 388 -12.84 -9.00 1.80
CA GLU A 388 -11.91 -9.54 0.80
C GLU A 388 -11.53 -11.00 0.99
N PHE A 389 -11.68 -11.54 2.21
CA PHE A 389 -11.39 -12.95 2.53
C PHE A 389 -12.61 -13.73 3.01
N GLY A 390 -13.70 -13.04 3.40
CA GLY A 390 -14.85 -13.67 4.04
C GLY A 390 -14.52 -14.13 5.44
N ASP A 391 -15.16 -15.20 5.91
CA ASP A 391 -14.89 -15.68 7.26
C ASP A 391 -13.46 -16.18 7.42
N HIS A 392 -12.82 -15.79 8.52
CA HIS A 392 -11.51 -16.28 8.89
C HIS A 392 -11.52 -17.81 9.04
N SER A 393 -10.85 -18.53 8.12
CA SER A 393 -10.91 -20.00 8.01
C SER A 393 -10.34 -20.76 9.21
N GLY A 394 -9.50 -20.12 10.04
CA GLY A 394 -8.92 -20.70 11.26
C GLY A 394 -7.94 -21.86 11.02
N LEU A 395 -7.82 -22.32 9.77
CA LEU A 395 -6.97 -23.42 9.29
C LEU A 395 -5.59 -22.94 8.83
N GLU A 396 -5.40 -21.63 8.74
CA GLU A 396 -4.11 -21.02 8.42
C GLU A 396 -3.29 -20.86 9.71
N ASP A 397 -2.14 -21.51 9.77
CA ASP A 397 -1.18 -21.40 10.87
C ASP A 397 -0.61 -19.96 10.93
N GLY A 398 -1.34 -19.06 11.59
CA GLY A 398 -0.90 -17.71 11.96
C GLY A 398 -1.34 -16.57 11.03
N ASP A 399 -1.15 -15.34 11.52
CA ASP A 399 -1.55 -14.03 10.94
C ASP A 399 -0.86 -13.68 9.60
N SER A 400 -0.72 -14.65 8.70
CA SER A 400 0.16 -14.60 7.53
C SER A 400 -0.57 -14.59 6.18
N TYR A 401 -1.90 -14.61 6.15
CA TYR A 401 -2.70 -14.59 4.91
C TYR A 401 -2.88 -13.19 4.30
N PHE A 402 -2.44 -12.16 5.00
CA PHE A 402 -2.43 -10.78 4.52
C PHE A 402 -1.21 -10.03 5.04
N LEU A 403 -0.87 -8.90 4.40
CA LEU A 403 0.15 -7.98 4.90
C LEU A 403 -0.55 -6.79 5.57
N ALA A 404 -0.18 -6.45 6.81
CA ALA A 404 -0.81 -5.36 7.55
C ALA A 404 -0.74 -4.02 6.82
N GLU A 405 0.37 -3.74 6.13
CA GLU A 405 0.60 -2.56 5.27
C GLU A 405 -0.40 -2.41 4.11
N HIS A 406 -1.14 -3.47 3.76
CA HIS A 406 -2.22 -3.41 2.76
C HIS A 406 -3.58 -3.02 3.35
N TYR A 407 -3.70 -2.92 4.68
CA TYR A 407 -4.98 -2.70 5.38
C TYR A 407 -4.94 -1.48 6.31
N VAL A 408 -3.78 -1.13 6.85
CA VAL A 408 -3.57 0.08 7.65
C VAL A 408 -2.28 0.78 7.23
N PRO A 409 -2.21 2.12 7.35
CA PRO A 409 -0.96 2.84 7.19
C PRO A 409 0.12 2.36 8.19
N ASP A 410 1.39 2.57 7.86
CA ASP A 410 2.53 2.16 8.70
C ASP A 410 2.34 2.60 10.15
N GLU A 411 2.70 1.70 11.08
CA GLU A 411 2.67 1.88 12.54
C GLU A 411 1.26 1.96 13.17
N GLU A 412 0.19 1.99 12.37
CA GLU A 412 -1.19 2.12 12.87
C GLU A 412 -1.82 0.77 13.30
N GLY A 413 -1.19 -0.36 13.02
CA GLY A 413 -1.71 -1.67 13.43
C GLY A 413 -0.77 -2.83 13.12
N SER A 414 -0.87 -3.90 13.91
CA SER A 414 -0.13 -5.14 13.70
C SER A 414 -0.99 -6.19 12.97
N ALA A 415 -0.35 -7.13 12.27
CA ALA A 415 -1.06 -8.24 11.62
C ALA A 415 -1.90 -9.06 12.63
N TYR A 416 -1.39 -9.25 13.86
CA TYR A 416 -2.11 -9.92 14.93
C TYR A 416 -3.39 -9.18 15.34
N GLU A 417 -3.28 -7.88 15.59
CA GLU A 417 -4.44 -7.05 15.98
C GLU A 417 -5.53 -7.08 14.89
N LEU A 418 -5.11 -6.96 13.63
CA LEU A 418 -6.01 -7.05 12.48
C LEU A 418 -6.64 -8.43 12.31
N SER A 419 -5.91 -9.51 12.59
CA SER A 419 -6.48 -10.87 12.50
C SER A 419 -7.51 -11.13 13.61
N VAL A 420 -7.32 -10.58 14.80
CA VAL A 420 -8.30 -10.63 15.89
C VAL A 420 -9.57 -9.88 15.47
N LEU A 421 -9.42 -8.68 14.90
CA LEU A 421 -10.54 -7.90 14.41
C LEU A 421 -11.27 -8.60 13.26
N HIS A 422 -10.56 -9.29 12.37
CA HIS A 422 -11.17 -10.12 11.32
C HIS A 422 -11.98 -11.28 11.91
N ARG A 423 -11.43 -12.02 12.87
CA ARG A 423 -12.14 -13.11 13.56
C ARG A 423 -13.43 -12.65 14.25
N GLN A 424 -13.44 -11.43 14.80
CA GLN A 424 -14.64 -10.84 15.41
C GLN A 424 -15.75 -10.51 14.39
N ARG A 425 -15.47 -10.56 13.08
CA ARG A 425 -16.45 -10.35 12.01
C ARG A 425 -17.00 -11.65 11.41
N ALA A 426 -16.64 -12.81 11.96
CA ALA A 426 -17.14 -14.09 11.48
C ALA A 426 -18.68 -14.12 11.38
N GLY A 427 -19.19 -14.67 10.28
CA GLY A 427 -20.61 -14.70 9.94
C GLY A 427 -21.13 -13.44 9.23
N LEU A 428 -20.30 -12.41 9.04
CA LEU A 428 -20.68 -11.22 8.28
C LEU A 428 -20.44 -11.43 6.79
N ASP A 429 -21.51 -11.33 5.99
CA ASP A 429 -21.41 -11.42 4.52
C ASP A 429 -20.39 -10.42 3.94
N PRO A 430 -19.52 -10.82 2.97
CA PRO A 430 -18.49 -9.93 2.40
C PRO A 430 -19.07 -8.66 1.75
N GLY A 431 -20.18 -8.78 1.02
CA GLY A 431 -20.86 -7.63 0.43
C GLY A 431 -21.43 -6.69 1.50
N ARG A 432 -21.95 -7.27 2.58
CA ARG A 432 -22.41 -6.49 3.74
C ARG A 432 -21.25 -5.83 4.49
N ALA A 433 -20.11 -6.50 4.62
CA ALA A 433 -18.90 -5.94 5.21
C ALA A 433 -18.41 -4.73 4.39
N GLU A 434 -18.47 -4.80 3.07
CA GLU A 434 -18.19 -3.68 2.17
C GLU A 434 -19.14 -2.49 2.40
N GLU A 435 -20.45 -2.73 2.48
CA GLU A 435 -21.43 -1.68 2.76
C GLU A 435 -21.23 -1.05 4.15
N MET A 436 -20.90 -1.87 5.16
CA MET A 436 -20.58 -1.39 6.50
C MET A 436 -19.29 -0.57 6.52
N PHE A 437 -18.28 -0.96 5.74
CA PHE A 437 -17.05 -0.20 5.55
C PHE A 437 -17.36 1.19 4.99
N ILE A 438 -18.09 1.25 3.87
CA ILE A 438 -18.47 2.53 3.25
C ILE A 438 -19.27 3.37 4.25
N SER A 439 -20.27 2.78 4.90
CA SER A 439 -21.12 3.47 5.88
C SER A 439 -20.31 4.03 7.06
N HIS A 440 -19.31 3.29 7.54
CA HIS A 440 -18.41 3.75 8.60
C HIS A 440 -17.56 4.91 8.11
N VAL A 441 -16.92 4.80 6.93
CA VAL A 441 -16.13 5.89 6.35
C VAL A 441 -16.97 7.15 6.12
N MET A 442 -18.25 7.02 5.74
CA MET A 442 -19.17 8.16 5.57
C MET A 442 -19.40 8.97 6.86
N THR A 443 -19.16 8.38 8.03
CA THR A 443 -19.25 9.09 9.32
C THR A 443 -18.00 9.91 9.65
N LEU A 444 -16.88 9.68 8.94
CA LEU A 444 -15.63 10.37 9.20
C LEU A 444 -15.69 11.85 8.78
N PRO A 445 -15.05 12.76 9.55
CA PRO A 445 -15.10 14.21 9.26
C PRO A 445 -14.61 14.59 7.86
N GLU A 446 -13.60 13.86 7.35
CA GLU A 446 -12.99 14.13 6.05
C GLU A 446 -13.71 13.45 4.87
N TYR A 447 -14.78 12.68 5.12
CA TYR A 447 -15.49 11.97 4.04
C TYR A 447 -15.94 12.93 2.94
N GLY A 448 -15.59 12.57 1.70
CA GLY A 448 -15.92 13.34 0.52
C GLY A 448 -15.22 14.69 0.40
N THR A 449 -14.24 14.97 1.25
CA THR A 449 -13.43 16.20 1.17
C THR A 449 -12.18 15.95 0.33
N GLN A 450 -12.06 16.68 -0.77
CA GLN A 450 -10.90 16.64 -1.64
C GLN A 450 -9.95 17.77 -1.25
N TYR A 451 -8.78 17.41 -0.74
CA TYR A 451 -7.79 18.36 -0.25
C TYR A 451 -6.68 18.62 -1.27
N ILE A 452 -6.31 19.89 -1.41
CA ILE A 452 -5.20 20.37 -2.26
C ILE A 452 -4.32 21.29 -1.43
N SER A 453 -3.01 21.21 -1.62
CA SER A 453 -2.03 22.10 -0.96
C SER A 453 -2.06 23.52 -1.54
N ALA A 454 -1.94 24.52 -0.66
CA ALA A 454 -1.90 25.93 -1.03
C ALA A 454 -1.17 26.78 0.03
N PHE A 455 -0.89 28.03 -0.32
CA PHE A 455 -0.36 29.05 0.60
C PHE A 455 -1.36 30.19 0.73
N MET A 456 -1.88 30.45 1.94
CA MET A 456 -2.72 31.62 2.20
C MET A 456 -1.85 32.88 2.23
N VAL A 457 -2.26 33.92 1.50
CA VAL A 457 -1.59 35.21 1.45
C VAL A 457 -2.11 36.11 2.56
N GLY A 458 -1.22 36.51 3.48
CA GLY A 458 -1.50 37.42 4.59
C GLY A 458 -1.44 38.90 4.22
N LYS A 459 -1.69 39.77 5.21
CA LYS A 459 -1.73 41.24 5.03
C LYS A 459 -0.33 41.87 4.86
N GLU A 460 0.73 41.23 5.34
CA GLU A 460 2.12 41.71 5.32
C GLU A 460 3.04 40.82 4.48
N GLU A 461 2.55 40.31 3.34
CA GLU A 461 3.27 39.35 2.47
C GLU A 461 3.66 38.01 3.13
N SER A 462 3.24 37.77 4.39
CA SER A 462 3.36 36.47 5.03
C SER A 462 2.55 35.42 4.27
N SER A 463 3.11 34.22 4.12
CA SER A 463 2.42 33.09 3.50
C SER A 463 2.35 31.92 4.46
N THR A 464 1.14 31.44 4.73
CA THR A 464 0.93 30.28 5.61
C THR A 464 0.50 29.07 4.79
N GLU A 465 1.15 27.94 5.00
CA GLU A 465 0.81 26.71 4.28
C GLU A 465 -0.53 26.13 4.78
N MET A 466 -1.40 25.78 3.84
CA MET A 466 -2.78 25.39 4.07
C MET A 466 -3.18 24.20 3.21
N TRP A 467 -4.10 23.40 3.74
CA TRP A 467 -4.95 22.51 2.96
C TRP A 467 -6.24 23.20 2.61
N ILE A 468 -6.63 23.17 1.32
CA ILE A 468 -7.95 23.56 0.85
C ILE A 468 -8.76 22.29 0.58
N GLY A 469 -9.80 22.06 1.37
CA GLY A 469 -10.75 20.97 1.20
C GLY A 469 -12.02 21.45 0.48
N VAL A 470 -12.48 20.71 -0.53
CA VAL A 470 -13.78 20.92 -1.19
C VAL A 470 -14.65 19.69 -0.96
N ASN A 471 -15.87 19.86 -0.45
CA ASN A 471 -16.79 18.76 -0.16
C ASN A 471 -18.24 19.09 -0.52
N SER A 472 -19.20 18.28 -0.07
CA SER A 472 -20.61 18.47 -0.40
C SER A 472 -21.26 19.68 0.28
N LYS A 473 -20.68 20.15 1.39
CA LYS A 473 -21.21 21.27 2.17
C LYS A 473 -20.57 22.62 1.80
N GLY A 474 -19.32 22.60 1.34
CA GLY A 474 -18.58 23.84 1.13
C GLY A 474 -17.09 23.68 0.86
N VAL A 475 -16.37 24.74 1.20
CA VAL A 475 -14.91 24.81 1.20
C VAL A 475 -14.41 24.91 2.64
N VAL A 476 -13.38 24.12 2.99
CA VAL A 476 -12.72 24.17 4.28
C VAL A 476 -11.24 24.49 4.12
N LEU A 477 -10.68 25.28 5.03
CA LEU A 477 -9.25 25.59 5.07
C LEU A 477 -8.67 25.06 6.37
N CYS A 478 -7.59 24.30 6.28
CA CYS A 478 -6.92 23.72 7.45
C CYS A 478 -5.44 24.13 7.41
N TYR A 479 -4.85 24.45 8.56
CA TYR A 479 -3.40 24.66 8.61
C TYR A 479 -2.66 23.37 8.26
N LYS A 480 -1.63 23.47 7.43
CA LYS A 480 -0.68 22.38 7.25
C LYS A 480 0.35 22.49 8.36
N ARG A 481 0.01 21.93 9.54
CA ARG A 481 0.93 21.87 10.69
C ARG A 481 1.96 20.76 10.49
N ASP A 482 3.16 20.93 11.05
CA ASP A 482 4.27 19.94 11.02
C ASP A 482 4.04 18.69 11.90
N PHE A 483 2.83 18.48 12.43
CA PHE A 483 2.52 17.33 13.27
C PHE A 483 2.24 16.06 12.45
N THR A 484 2.39 14.91 13.11
CA THR A 484 2.37 13.56 12.54
C THR A 484 1.28 13.36 11.49
N VAL A 485 1.62 12.64 10.41
CA VAL A 485 0.73 12.34 9.26
C VAL A 485 -0.55 11.57 9.67
N SER A 486 -0.69 11.20 10.95
CA SER A 486 -1.78 10.39 11.51
C SER A 486 -3.01 11.23 11.94
N MET A 487 -2.85 12.51 12.26
CA MET A 487 -3.96 13.30 12.79
C MET A 487 -4.93 13.80 11.71
N VAL A 488 -6.24 13.69 12.00
CA VAL A 488 -7.33 14.26 11.20
C VAL A 488 -7.13 15.76 11.05
N ARG A 489 -7.34 16.30 9.84
CA ARG A 489 -7.17 17.74 9.59
C ARG A 489 -8.26 18.52 10.29
N GLU A 490 -7.84 19.42 11.18
CA GLU A 490 -8.74 20.34 11.86
C GLU A 490 -9.11 21.52 10.94
N PRO A 491 -10.40 21.70 10.61
CA PRO A 491 -10.85 22.86 9.86
C PRO A 491 -10.64 24.13 10.68
N HIS A 492 -9.91 25.09 10.12
CA HIS A 492 -9.75 26.41 10.71
C HIS A 492 -10.79 27.40 10.19
N TYR A 493 -11.07 27.36 8.88
CA TYR A 493 -12.15 28.12 8.27
C TYR A 493 -13.10 27.17 7.55
N ILE A 494 -14.41 27.37 7.74
CA ILE A 494 -15.47 26.60 7.08
C ILE A 494 -16.37 27.59 6.34
N PHE A 495 -16.49 27.40 5.03
CA PHE A 495 -17.33 28.21 4.17
C PHE A 495 -18.39 27.31 3.55
N ASN A 496 -19.62 27.33 4.07
CA ASN A 496 -20.71 26.56 3.46
C ASN A 496 -21.13 27.20 2.14
N TRP A 497 -21.67 26.39 1.22
CA TRP A 497 -22.11 26.88 -0.08
C TRP A 497 -23.02 28.10 -0.04
N PRO A 498 -24.03 28.18 0.86
CA PRO A 498 -24.90 29.36 0.95
C PRO A 498 -24.19 30.63 1.44
N ASP A 499 -23.10 30.49 2.19
CA ASP A 499 -22.40 31.61 2.84
C ASP A 499 -21.33 32.24 1.92
N ILE A 500 -20.98 31.55 0.83
CA ILE A 500 -19.97 32.00 -0.13
C ILE A 500 -20.60 32.99 -1.11
N LYS A 501 -20.23 34.27 -1.01
CA LYS A 501 -20.67 35.32 -1.95
C LYS A 501 -20.04 35.14 -3.33
N LYS A 502 -18.75 34.79 -3.39
CA LYS A 502 -18.02 34.62 -4.67
C LYS A 502 -16.82 33.70 -4.51
N LEU A 503 -16.66 32.80 -5.49
CA LEU A 503 -15.41 32.12 -5.78
C LEU A 503 -14.81 32.70 -7.06
N SER A 504 -13.50 32.85 -7.09
CA SER A 504 -12.79 33.24 -8.32
C SER A 504 -11.39 32.65 -8.38
N TYR A 505 -10.83 32.58 -9.58
CA TYR A 505 -9.44 32.22 -9.79
C TYR A 505 -8.75 33.28 -10.67
N SER A 506 -7.45 33.46 -10.46
CA SER A 506 -6.61 34.31 -11.32
C SER A 506 -5.18 33.79 -11.33
N LYS A 507 -4.72 33.30 -12.49
CA LYS A 507 -3.42 32.62 -12.64
C LYS A 507 -3.23 31.57 -11.55
N HIS A 508 -2.35 31.79 -10.60
CA HIS A 508 -2.02 30.88 -9.49
C HIS A 508 -2.86 31.09 -8.23
N PHE A 509 -3.82 32.01 -8.23
CA PHE A 509 -4.61 32.34 -7.05
C PHE A 509 -6.02 31.79 -7.13
N PHE A 510 -6.50 31.26 -6.01
CA PHE A 510 -7.90 30.95 -5.73
C PHE A 510 -8.39 31.90 -4.63
N GLU A 511 -9.52 32.55 -4.85
CA GLU A 511 -10.07 33.57 -3.95
C GLU A 511 -11.48 33.18 -3.50
N ILE A 512 -11.71 33.26 -2.19
CA ILE A 512 -12.99 33.04 -1.53
C ILE A 512 -13.44 34.36 -0.92
N VAL A 513 -14.62 34.84 -1.29
CA VAL A 513 -15.25 36.01 -0.69
C VAL A 513 -16.47 35.54 0.08
N SER A 514 -16.45 35.77 1.39
CA SER A 514 -17.58 35.58 2.31
C SER A 514 -18.16 36.95 2.70
N ALA A 515 -19.16 36.96 3.59
CA ALA A 515 -19.89 38.17 3.98
C ALA A 515 -18.98 39.35 4.34
N ASP A 516 -17.98 39.09 5.18
CA ASP A 516 -17.14 40.11 5.81
C ASP A 516 -15.64 39.90 5.57
N SER A 517 -15.26 38.94 4.72
CA SER A 517 -13.86 38.53 4.58
C SER A 517 -13.51 38.02 3.19
N LYS A 518 -12.28 38.32 2.76
CA LYS A 518 -11.68 37.85 1.51
C LYS A 518 -10.43 37.04 1.82
N TYR A 519 -10.39 35.81 1.33
CA TYR A 519 -9.25 34.91 1.46
C TYR A 519 -8.62 34.66 0.11
N LYS A 520 -7.30 34.83 0.01
CA LYS A 520 -6.53 34.63 -1.21
C LYS A 520 -5.50 33.54 -0.99
N LEU A 521 -5.58 32.48 -1.77
CA LEU A 521 -4.70 31.32 -1.66
C LEU A 521 -3.91 31.16 -2.95
N LYS A 522 -2.58 31.07 -2.84
CA LYS A 522 -1.66 30.79 -3.94
C LYS A 522 -1.48 29.28 -4.06
N LEU A 523 -1.64 28.75 -5.26
CA LEU A 523 -1.46 27.35 -5.60
C LEU A 523 -0.40 27.20 -6.68
N GLU A 524 0.27 26.06 -6.70
CA GLU A 524 1.25 25.75 -7.73
C GLU A 524 0.59 25.43 -9.08
N ALA A 525 1.32 25.73 -10.16
CA ALA A 525 0.91 25.43 -11.53
C ALA A 525 -0.54 25.89 -11.82
N ASN A 526 -1.33 25.05 -12.51
CA ASN A 526 -2.72 25.35 -12.88
C ASN A 526 -3.75 24.86 -11.84
N LYS A 527 -3.31 24.48 -10.62
CA LYS A 527 -4.19 23.90 -9.59
C LYS A 527 -5.36 24.83 -9.22
N SER A 528 -5.15 26.15 -9.23
CA SER A 528 -6.19 27.17 -8.98
C SER A 528 -7.40 27.07 -9.91
N LEU A 529 -7.18 26.89 -11.22
CA LEU A 529 -8.23 26.72 -12.21
C LEU A 529 -8.99 25.41 -11.96
N TYR A 530 -8.28 24.32 -11.70
CA TYR A 530 -8.86 23.00 -11.49
C TYR A 530 -9.68 22.95 -10.20
N LEU A 531 -9.14 23.52 -9.12
CA LEU A 531 -9.84 23.68 -7.85
C LEU A 531 -11.10 24.54 -8.01
N PHE A 532 -11.02 25.66 -8.71
CA PHE A 532 -12.19 26.50 -8.98
C PHE A 532 -13.28 25.74 -9.73
N ARG A 533 -12.92 24.98 -10.76
CA ARG A 533 -13.87 24.16 -11.53
C ARG A 533 -14.50 23.05 -10.69
N MET A 534 -13.72 22.42 -9.82
CA MET A 534 -14.20 21.43 -8.87
C MET A 534 -15.16 22.04 -7.84
N ALA A 535 -14.79 23.16 -7.21
CA ALA A 535 -15.65 23.86 -6.26
C ALA A 535 -16.96 24.33 -6.91
N TRP A 536 -16.90 24.86 -8.13
CA TRP A 536 -18.08 25.21 -8.91
C TRP A 536 -18.99 23.99 -9.19
N LEU A 537 -18.40 22.86 -9.56
CA LEU A 537 -19.14 21.62 -9.80
C LEU A 537 -19.83 21.14 -8.52
N HIS A 538 -19.11 21.12 -7.39
CA HIS A 538 -19.67 20.73 -6.10
C HIS A 538 -20.82 21.65 -5.68
N HIS A 539 -20.59 22.97 -5.72
CA HIS A 539 -21.63 23.95 -5.41
C HIS A 539 -22.88 23.69 -6.24
N LYS A 540 -22.77 23.63 -7.57
CA LYS A 540 -23.93 23.43 -8.44
C LYS A 540 -24.62 22.09 -8.21
N PHE A 541 -23.86 21.01 -8.13
CA PHE A 541 -24.40 19.66 -7.99
C PHE A 541 -25.10 19.47 -6.64
N PHE A 542 -24.43 19.83 -5.54
CA PHE A 542 -24.97 19.61 -4.20
C PHE A 542 -26.05 20.60 -3.83
N MET A 543 -25.98 21.87 -4.27
CA MET A 543 -27.08 22.80 -4.05
C MET A 543 -28.35 22.36 -4.78
N LYS A 544 -28.23 21.82 -5.98
CA LYS A 544 -29.37 21.26 -6.71
C LYS A 544 -29.91 20.00 -6.02
N MET A 545 -29.02 19.11 -5.59
CA MET A 545 -29.38 17.90 -4.85
C MET A 545 -30.13 18.21 -3.55
N THR A 546 -29.70 19.24 -2.80
CA THR A 546 -30.31 19.59 -1.50
C THR A 546 -31.56 20.45 -1.63
N ASN A 547 -31.59 21.40 -2.58
CA ASN A 547 -32.63 22.41 -2.63
C ASN A 547 -33.80 22.04 -3.55
N GLU A 548 -33.55 21.26 -4.61
CA GLU A 548 -34.55 20.94 -5.62
C GLU A 548 -35.10 19.50 -5.49
N TYR A 549 -34.73 18.76 -4.43
CA TYR A 549 -35.08 17.34 -4.23
C TYR A 549 -34.93 16.49 -5.50
N THR A 550 -33.95 16.85 -6.34
CA THR A 550 -33.79 16.28 -7.67
C THR A 550 -33.26 14.87 -7.57
N THR A 551 -33.81 13.95 -8.36
CA THR A 551 -33.33 12.56 -8.39
C THR A 551 -31.88 12.50 -8.87
N LEU A 552 -31.13 11.51 -8.39
CA LEU A 552 -29.76 11.28 -8.84
C LEU A 552 -29.67 11.05 -10.35
N GLN A 553 -30.72 10.50 -10.97
CA GLN A 553 -30.80 10.31 -12.41
C GLN A 553 -30.83 11.64 -13.16
N CYS A 554 -31.71 12.58 -12.76
CA CYS A 554 -31.77 13.90 -13.38
C CYS A 554 -30.45 14.66 -13.24
N LEU A 555 -29.80 14.58 -12.08
CA LEU A 555 -28.46 15.17 -11.87
C LEU A 555 -27.40 14.50 -12.75
N THR A 556 -27.50 13.18 -12.96
CA THR A 556 -26.60 12.44 -13.85
C THR A 556 -26.77 12.89 -15.30
N ASP A 557 -27.98 13.15 -15.76
CA ASP A 557 -28.23 13.58 -17.13
C ASP A 557 -27.77 15.03 -17.40
N GLU A 558 -27.83 15.88 -16.37
CA GLU A 558 -27.42 17.28 -16.46
C GLU A 558 -25.91 17.49 -16.32
N PHE A 559 -25.30 16.88 -15.29
CA PHE A 559 -23.89 17.07 -14.95
C PHE A 559 -22.98 15.96 -15.49
N GLY A 560 -23.57 14.85 -15.95
CA GLY A 560 -22.85 13.78 -16.61
C GLY A 560 -22.30 14.23 -17.96
N LEU A 561 -21.31 13.49 -18.45
CA LEU A 561 -20.82 13.68 -19.80
C LEU A 561 -21.90 13.19 -20.76
N LYS A 562 -22.40 14.08 -21.61
CA LYS A 562 -23.32 13.71 -22.69
C LYS A 562 -22.60 12.77 -23.64
N ILE A 563 -22.86 11.48 -23.51
CA ILE A 563 -22.34 10.44 -24.40
C ILE A 563 -22.93 10.74 -25.78
N LYS A 564 -22.16 11.36 -26.67
CA LYS A 564 -22.57 11.50 -28.06
C LYS A 564 -22.62 10.09 -28.65
N PRO A 565 -23.77 9.60 -29.16
CA PRO A 565 -23.80 8.35 -29.90
C PRO A 565 -22.91 8.55 -31.12
N THR A 566 -21.69 8.03 -31.05
CA THR A 566 -20.69 8.29 -32.08
C THR A 566 -21.03 7.36 -33.24
N LYS A 567 -21.56 7.91 -34.33
CA LYS A 567 -21.58 7.27 -35.65
C LYS A 567 -20.13 7.20 -36.17
N SER A 568 -19.34 6.33 -35.58
CA SER A 568 -18.09 5.77 -36.11
C SER A 568 -17.59 4.83 -35.04
N VAL A 569 -17.81 3.55 -35.30
CA VAL A 569 -17.36 2.44 -34.48
C VAL A 569 -15.85 2.57 -34.29
N LEU A 570 -15.42 2.97 -33.09
CA LEU A 570 -14.08 2.64 -32.62
C LEU A 570 -14.10 1.14 -32.37
N HIS A 571 -13.63 0.38 -33.36
CA HIS A 571 -13.37 -1.03 -33.22
C HIS A 571 -12.38 -1.23 -32.07
N VAL A 572 -12.88 -1.69 -30.93
CA VAL A 572 -12.07 -2.44 -29.98
C VAL A 572 -11.73 -3.74 -30.71
N SER A 573 -10.51 -3.88 -31.22
CA SER A 573 -10.05 -5.17 -31.72
C SER A 573 -10.19 -6.20 -30.60
N PRO A 574 -10.95 -7.30 -30.80
CA PRO A 574 -10.96 -8.37 -29.82
C PRO A 574 -9.59 -9.05 -29.85
N ASP A 575 -8.94 -9.14 -28.69
CA ASP A 575 -7.81 -10.05 -28.53
C ASP A 575 -8.30 -11.47 -28.85
N ASN A 576 -7.69 -12.08 -29.87
CA ASN A 576 -7.88 -13.48 -30.20
C ASN A 576 -7.23 -14.33 -29.10
N ASN A 577 -7.98 -14.58 -28.02
CA ASN A 577 -7.97 -15.84 -27.28
C ASN A 577 -9.07 -15.81 -26.22
N LYS A 578 -9.89 -16.87 -26.20
CA LYS A 578 -11.06 -17.13 -25.33
C LYS A 578 -12.41 -16.60 -25.87
N ARG A 579 -12.86 -17.23 -26.95
CA ARG A 579 -14.27 -17.22 -27.38
C ARG A 579 -14.92 -18.57 -27.06
N THR A 580 -15.02 -18.90 -25.78
CA THR A 580 -15.85 -20.00 -25.27
C THR A 580 -16.01 -19.82 -23.76
N GLU A 581 -17.02 -19.04 -23.33
CA GLU A 581 -17.56 -19.07 -21.95
C GLU A 581 -18.77 -18.14 -21.75
N LEU A 582 -18.99 -17.18 -22.66
CA LEU A 582 -20.12 -16.22 -22.56
C LEU A 582 -21.53 -16.81 -22.79
N SER A 583 -21.64 -18.11 -23.14
CA SER A 583 -22.92 -18.82 -23.29
C SER A 583 -23.28 -19.72 -22.11
N ALA A 584 -22.36 -19.93 -21.16
CA ALA A 584 -22.58 -20.75 -19.96
C ALA A 584 -23.13 -19.91 -18.78
N LEU A 585 -22.73 -18.64 -18.66
CA LEU A 585 -23.15 -17.77 -17.55
C LEU A 585 -24.57 -17.18 -17.69
N ARG A 586 -25.20 -17.25 -18.88
CA ARG A 586 -26.62 -16.87 -19.05
C ARG A 586 -27.61 -17.93 -18.56
N ARG A 587 -27.17 -19.15 -18.24
CA ARG A 587 -28.02 -20.22 -17.72
C ARG A 587 -27.98 -20.40 -16.19
N ALA A 588 -27.07 -19.72 -15.50
CA ALA A 588 -26.96 -19.80 -14.03
C ALA A 588 -27.75 -18.69 -13.28
N ALA A 589 -28.33 -17.73 -14.00
CA ALA A 589 -29.07 -16.60 -13.41
C ALA A 589 -30.61 -16.82 -13.36
N SER A 590 -31.09 -18.06 -13.43
CA SER A 590 -32.54 -18.38 -13.37
C SER A 590 -32.96 -19.24 -12.18
N LEU A 591 -32.10 -19.43 -11.17
CA LEU A 591 -32.46 -20.17 -9.96
C LEU A 591 -32.06 -19.33 -8.75
N LEU A 592 -33.04 -19.02 -7.89
CA LEU A 592 -32.99 -18.18 -6.69
C LEU A 592 -33.39 -16.70 -6.90
N SER A 593 -34.65 -16.51 -7.25
CA SER A 593 -35.45 -15.38 -6.75
C SER A 593 -36.78 -15.94 -6.25
N PRO A 594 -37.11 -15.81 -4.96
CA PRO A 594 -38.49 -15.78 -4.53
C PRO A 594 -38.91 -14.31 -4.41
N ASP A 595 -39.59 -13.83 -5.45
CA ASP A 595 -40.54 -12.73 -5.30
C ASP A 595 -41.60 -13.13 -4.28
N ARG A 596 -41.78 -12.31 -3.23
CA ARG A 596 -43.07 -11.82 -2.72
C ARG A 596 -42.90 -11.13 -1.36
N ALA A 597 -43.11 -9.82 -1.37
CA ALA A 597 -43.84 -9.16 -0.29
C ALA A 597 -44.73 -8.09 -0.92
N ILE A 598 -46.03 -8.38 -0.89
CA ILE A 598 -47.13 -7.56 -1.38
C ILE A 598 -47.37 -6.45 -0.34
N PHE A 599 -47.52 -5.21 -0.81
CA PHE A 599 -47.99 -4.08 -0.02
C PHE A 599 -49.49 -4.23 0.29
N ARG A 600 -49.89 -4.02 1.55
CA ARG A 600 -51.24 -3.56 1.94
C ARG A 600 -51.16 -2.73 3.22
N GLY A 601 -51.87 -1.60 3.21
CA GLY A 601 -52.21 -0.76 4.37
C GLY A 601 -51.39 0.50 4.46
#